data_AF-Q08492-F1
#
_entry.id   AF-Q08492-F1
#
_cell.length_a   1.000
_cell.length_b   1.000
_cell.length_c   1.000
_cell.angle_alpha   90.00
_cell.angle_beta   90.00
_cell.angle_gamma   90.00
#
_symmetry.space_group_name_H-M   'P 1'
#
loop_
_entity.id
_entity.type
_entity.pdbx_description
1 polymer ?
#
loop_
_entity_poly.entity_id
_entity_poly.type
_entity_poly.pdbx_seq_one_letter_code
_entity_poly.pdbx_strand_id
1 'polypeptide(L)'
;MSNGHVKFDADESQASASAVTDRQDDVLVISKKDKEVHSSSDEESDDDDAPQEEGLHSGKSEVESQITQREEAIRLEQSQLRSKRRKQNELYAKQKKSVNETEVTDEVIAELPEELLKNIDQKDEGSTQYSSSRHVTFDKLDESDENEEALAKAIKTKKRKTLKNLRKDSVKRGKFRVQLLSTTQDSKTLPPKKESSIIRSKDRWLNRKALNKG
;
A
#
# COMPACT_ATOMS: atom_id res chain seq x y z
N MET A 1 -5.75 -36.84 -4.40
CA MET A 1 -4.61 -35.96 -4.76
C MET A 1 -4.21 -35.21 -3.49
N SER A 2 -3.02 -35.48 -2.98
CA SER A 2 -2.52 -34.97 -1.69
C SER A 2 -1.91 -33.59 -1.91
N ASN A 3 -2.52 -32.54 -1.35
CA ASN A 3 -1.93 -31.20 -1.31
C ASN A 3 -1.18 -31.05 0.02
N GLY A 4 0.15 -31.14 -0.05
CA GLY A 4 1.07 -30.99 1.08
C GLY A 4 1.06 -29.57 1.64
N HIS A 5 0.94 -29.48 2.96
CA HIS A 5 1.02 -28.27 3.77
C HIS A 5 2.49 -27.82 3.87
N VAL A 6 2.83 -26.64 3.33
CA VAL A 6 4.16 -26.03 3.53
C VAL A 6 4.13 -25.32 4.89
N LYS A 7 5.03 -25.72 5.81
CA LYS A 7 5.32 -24.99 7.04
C LYS A 7 6.33 -23.90 6.70
N PHE A 8 5.96 -22.64 6.88
CA PHE A 8 6.88 -21.52 6.82
C PHE A 8 7.73 -21.52 8.09
N ASP A 9 8.90 -22.17 8.02
CA ASP A 9 9.92 -22.03 9.05
C ASP A 9 10.55 -20.63 9.01
N ALA A 10 10.89 -20.15 10.20
CA ALA A 10 11.16 -18.77 10.57
C ALA A 10 12.44 -18.14 10.01
N ASP A 11 13.01 -18.68 8.91
CA ASP A 11 14.31 -18.26 8.37
C ASP A 11 14.21 -17.39 7.10
N GLU A 12 13.02 -17.26 6.49
CA GLU A 12 12.84 -16.45 5.27
C GLU A 12 12.74 -14.93 5.54
N SER A 13 12.69 -14.54 6.82
CA SER A 13 12.53 -13.15 7.24
C SER A 13 13.82 -12.30 7.20
N GLN A 14 15.00 -12.93 7.10
CA GLN A 14 16.25 -12.20 6.90
C GLN A 14 16.59 -12.03 5.41
N ALA A 15 16.30 -13.01 4.54
CA ALA A 15 16.64 -12.93 3.12
C ALA A 15 15.82 -11.87 2.35
N SER A 16 14.60 -11.60 2.80
CA SER A 16 13.73 -10.56 2.20
C SER A 16 14.03 -9.14 2.71
N ALA A 17 14.74 -8.99 3.83
CA ALA A 17 15.12 -7.69 4.39
C ALA A 17 16.43 -7.15 3.79
N SER A 18 17.36 -8.02 3.38
CA SER A 18 18.61 -7.62 2.70
C SER A 18 18.43 -7.33 1.20
N ALA A 19 17.35 -7.80 0.58
CA ALA A 19 17.07 -7.55 -0.84
C ALA A 19 16.63 -6.11 -1.18
N VAL A 20 16.37 -5.26 -0.17
CA VAL A 20 15.94 -3.86 -0.37
C VAL A 20 17.11 -2.87 -0.32
N THR A 21 18.27 -3.28 0.19
CA THR A 21 19.44 -2.40 0.36
C THR A 21 20.49 -2.53 -0.74
N ASP A 22 20.35 -3.49 -1.66
CA ASP A 22 21.32 -3.73 -2.72
C ASP A 22 20.87 -3.11 -4.06
N ARG A 23 20.81 -1.78 -4.09
CA ARG A 23 20.81 -0.99 -5.33
C ARG A 23 22.18 -0.36 -5.47
N GLN A 24 23.14 -1.14 -5.98
CA GLN A 24 24.50 -0.66 -6.28
C GLN A 24 24.64 -0.10 -7.71
N ASP A 25 23.58 -0.11 -8.51
CA ASP A 25 23.58 0.39 -9.88
C ASP A 25 23.14 1.87 -9.92
N ASP A 26 24.06 2.79 -9.66
CA ASP A 26 24.10 4.16 -10.24
C ASP A 26 25.31 5.01 -9.78
N VAL A 27 26.27 4.44 -9.05
CA VAL A 27 27.56 5.09 -8.80
C VAL A 27 28.51 4.78 -9.96
N LEU A 28 28.49 5.63 -11.00
CA LEU A 28 29.56 5.70 -11.98
C LEU A 28 30.83 6.21 -11.29
N VAL A 29 31.61 5.27 -10.77
CA VAL A 29 32.99 5.45 -10.30
C VAL A 29 33.83 5.86 -11.52
N ILE A 30 34.30 7.10 -11.52
CA ILE A 30 35.28 7.61 -12.48
C ILE A 30 36.62 6.96 -12.16
N SER A 31 36.89 5.81 -12.78
CA SER A 31 38.20 5.16 -12.74
C SER A 31 39.13 5.77 -13.80
N LYS A 32 40.15 6.49 -13.31
CA LYS A 32 41.29 6.96 -14.10
C LYS A 32 42.11 5.77 -14.64
N LYS A 33 42.10 5.53 -15.95
CA LYS A 33 43.28 5.08 -16.72
C LYS A 33 42.99 4.98 -18.22
N ASP A 34 44.02 5.32 -18.98
CA ASP A 34 44.22 5.13 -20.42
C ASP A 34 43.53 6.16 -21.34
N LYS A 35 44.29 7.16 -21.81
CA LYS A 35 44.94 7.23 -23.15
C LYS A 35 43.86 7.20 -24.24
N GLU A 36 43.56 8.29 -24.94
CA GLU A 36 44.44 8.92 -25.91
C GLU A 36 44.21 10.44 -26.01
N VAL A 37 45.30 11.11 -26.35
CA VAL A 37 45.44 12.55 -26.52
C VAL A 37 44.97 12.93 -27.92
N HIS A 38 43.99 13.82 -28.03
CA HIS A 38 43.88 14.71 -29.19
C HIS A 38 43.83 16.15 -28.69
N SER A 39 45.00 16.79 -28.78
CA SER A 39 45.22 18.20 -28.55
C SER A 39 44.77 18.98 -29.78
N SER A 40 43.82 19.88 -29.61
CA SER A 40 43.70 21.10 -30.41
C SER A 40 43.37 22.23 -29.45
N SER A 41 44.45 22.90 -29.03
CA SER A 41 44.44 24.18 -28.35
C SER A 41 43.77 25.21 -29.24
N ASP A 42 42.75 25.90 -28.73
CA ASP A 42 42.48 27.27 -29.15
C ASP A 42 42.20 28.10 -27.89
N GLU A 43 42.88 29.23 -27.85
CA GLU A 43 43.11 30.12 -26.71
C GLU A 43 41.87 31.02 -26.45
N GLU A 44 42.01 31.99 -25.52
CA GLU A 44 41.06 33.06 -25.12
C GLU A 44 40.39 32.80 -23.75
N SER A 45 41.06 33.10 -22.64
CA SER A 45 41.29 34.43 -22.01
C SER A 45 40.12 34.92 -21.14
N ASP A 46 40.52 35.35 -19.93
CA ASP A 46 39.84 36.21 -18.96
C ASP A 46 38.77 35.64 -17.98
N ASP A 47 39.25 35.44 -16.75
CA ASP A 47 38.72 35.99 -15.48
C ASP A 47 37.20 36.02 -15.28
N ASP A 48 36.67 35.01 -14.58
CA ASP A 48 35.39 35.13 -13.88
C ASP A 48 35.54 34.52 -12.46
N ASP A 49 35.57 35.42 -11.49
CA ASP A 49 35.77 35.24 -10.06
C ASP A 49 34.63 34.38 -9.47
N ALA A 50 34.85 33.07 -9.36
CA ALA A 50 33.87 32.14 -8.83
C ALA A 50 33.65 32.38 -7.32
N PRO A 51 32.40 32.40 -6.82
CA PRO A 51 32.10 32.66 -5.43
C PRO A 51 32.80 31.64 -4.53
N GLN A 52 33.75 32.14 -3.73
CA GLN A 52 34.48 31.38 -2.72
C GLN A 52 33.49 30.67 -1.77
N GLU A 53 33.45 29.34 -1.87
CA GLU A 53 33.21 28.26 -0.89
C GLU A 53 32.37 28.44 0.41
N GLU A 54 31.72 29.57 0.71
CA GLU A 54 30.94 29.72 1.94
C GLU A 54 29.59 28.96 1.91
N GLY A 55 29.16 28.52 0.72
CA GLY A 55 27.90 27.79 0.51
C GLY A 55 27.91 26.30 0.89
N LEU A 56 29.08 25.69 1.11
CA LEU A 56 29.16 24.25 1.39
C LEU A 56 28.77 23.88 2.82
N HIS A 57 28.90 24.80 3.77
CA HIS A 57 28.60 24.53 5.19
C HIS A 57 27.10 24.55 5.51
N SER A 58 26.34 25.48 4.91
CA SER A 58 24.87 25.54 5.09
C SER A 58 24.17 24.34 4.46
N GLY A 59 24.65 23.87 3.30
CA GLY A 59 24.14 22.66 2.66
C GLY A 59 24.33 21.40 3.49
N LYS A 60 25.48 21.23 4.16
CA LYS A 60 25.75 20.09 5.05
C LYS A 60 24.80 20.07 6.25
N SER A 61 24.61 21.20 6.93
CA SER A 61 23.72 21.30 8.09
C SER A 61 22.25 21.03 7.72
N GLU A 62 21.78 21.50 6.56
CA GLU A 62 20.42 21.23 6.10
C GLU A 62 20.22 19.74 5.75
N VAL A 63 21.21 19.11 5.11
CA VAL A 63 21.17 17.67 4.81
C VAL A 63 21.17 16.83 6.10
N GLU A 64 22.02 17.16 7.08
CA GLU A 64 22.04 16.48 8.39
C GLU A 64 20.70 16.63 9.14
N SER A 65 20.11 17.84 9.12
CA SER A 65 18.76 18.08 9.68
C SER A 65 17.69 17.23 9.00
N GLN A 66 17.73 17.10 7.68
CA GLN A 66 16.79 16.23 6.96
C GLN A 66 17.00 14.74 7.23
N ILE A 67 18.25 14.29 7.41
CA ILE A 67 18.57 12.90 7.76
C ILE A 67 18.02 12.57 9.15
N THR A 68 18.30 13.42 10.15
CA THR A 68 17.81 13.23 11.53
C THR A 68 16.28 13.21 11.59
N GLN A 69 15.59 14.12 10.90
CA GLN A 69 14.13 14.12 10.82
C GLN A 69 13.57 12.83 10.19
N ARG A 70 14.23 12.29 9.16
CA ARG A 70 13.80 11.02 8.54
C ARG A 70 14.02 9.84 9.48
N GLU A 71 15.14 9.79 10.17
CA GLU A 71 15.43 8.75 11.15
C GLU A 71 14.43 8.75 12.32
N GLU A 72 14.10 9.93 12.84
CA GLU A 72 13.07 10.09 13.88
C GLU A 72 11.68 9.66 13.39
N ALA A 73 11.31 10.01 12.16
CA ALA A 73 10.04 9.60 11.57
C ALA A 73 9.95 8.07 11.41
N ILE A 74 11.03 7.43 10.94
CA ILE A 74 11.12 5.96 10.80
C ILE A 74 11.03 5.30 12.18
N ARG A 75 11.75 5.82 13.18
CA ARG A 75 11.73 5.31 14.55
C ARG A 75 10.33 5.41 15.17
N LEU A 76 9.63 6.52 14.94
CA LEU A 76 8.26 6.71 15.40
C LEU A 76 7.30 5.72 14.74
N GLU A 77 7.39 5.53 13.41
CA GLU A 77 6.58 4.56 12.69
C GLU A 77 6.80 3.12 13.20
N GLN A 78 8.07 2.73 13.37
CA GLN A 78 8.43 1.42 13.92
C GLN A 78 7.88 1.23 15.35
N SER A 79 7.95 2.27 16.20
CA SER A 79 7.41 2.22 17.56
C SER A 79 5.90 2.00 17.57
N GLN A 80 5.16 2.66 16.66
CA GLN A 80 3.72 2.50 16.53
C GLN A 80 3.36 1.10 16.03
N LEU A 81 4.11 0.56 15.07
CA LEU A 81 3.90 -0.79 14.56
C LEU A 81 4.13 -1.86 15.65
N ARG A 82 5.21 -1.71 16.44
CA ARG A 82 5.49 -2.57 17.60
C ARG A 82 4.39 -2.49 18.66
N SER A 83 3.88 -1.29 18.96
CA SER A 83 2.78 -1.09 19.91
C SER A 83 1.48 -1.76 19.45
N LYS A 84 1.14 -1.64 18.16
CA LYS A 84 -0.02 -2.33 17.56
C LYS A 84 0.12 -3.86 17.64
N ARG A 85 1.31 -4.40 17.30
CA ARG A 85 1.59 -5.84 17.40
C ARG A 85 1.48 -6.33 18.85
N ARG A 86 1.98 -5.56 19.82
CA ARG A 86 1.87 -5.90 21.25
C ARG A 86 0.40 -5.99 21.70
N LYS A 87 -0.44 -5.02 21.31
CA LYS A 87 -1.89 -5.04 21.63
C LYS A 87 -2.60 -6.23 21.00
N GLN A 88 -2.28 -6.55 19.75
CA GLN A 88 -2.86 -7.71 19.06
C GLN A 88 -2.45 -9.02 19.72
N ASN A 89 -1.17 -9.17 20.07
CA ASN A 89 -0.67 -10.35 20.77
C ASN A 89 -1.28 -10.49 22.17
N GLU A 90 -1.50 -9.38 22.89
CA GLU A 90 -2.16 -9.39 24.19
C GLU A 90 -3.62 -9.84 24.08
N LEU A 91 -4.36 -9.33 23.09
CA LEU A 91 -5.73 -9.76 22.82
C LEU A 91 -5.79 -11.25 22.46
N TYR A 92 -4.89 -11.72 21.59
CA TYR A 92 -4.81 -13.13 21.20
C TYR A 92 -4.44 -14.03 22.38
N ALA A 93 -3.50 -13.59 23.24
CA ALA A 93 -3.14 -14.31 24.45
C ALA A 93 -4.30 -14.39 25.45
N LYS A 94 -5.09 -13.31 25.61
CA LYS A 94 -6.31 -13.32 26.42
C LYS A 94 -7.35 -14.29 25.87
N GLN A 95 -7.57 -14.31 24.56
CA GLN A 95 -8.48 -15.24 23.90
C GLN A 95 -8.04 -16.70 24.05
N LYS A 96 -6.74 -16.99 23.88
CA LYS A 96 -6.22 -18.36 24.11
C LYS A 96 -6.35 -18.79 25.57
N LYS A 97 -6.11 -17.88 26.52
CA LYS A 97 -6.31 -18.18 27.94
C LYS A 97 -7.76 -18.47 28.24
N SER A 98 -8.71 -17.68 27.72
CA SER A 98 -10.14 -17.97 27.92
C SER A 98 -10.54 -19.30 27.30
N VAL A 99 -10.01 -19.67 26.13
CA VAL A 99 -10.30 -20.98 25.50
C VAL A 99 -9.73 -22.14 26.32
N ASN A 100 -8.46 -22.05 26.75
CA ASN A 100 -7.86 -23.10 27.58
C ASN A 100 -8.49 -23.16 28.99
N GLU A 101 -8.91 -22.03 29.56
CA GLU A 101 -9.59 -21.99 30.86
C GLU A 101 -11.00 -22.57 30.74
N THR A 102 -11.69 -22.42 29.59
CA THR A 102 -12.94 -23.13 29.32
C THR A 102 -12.75 -24.63 29.06
N GLU A 103 -11.67 -25.06 28.40
CA GLU A 103 -11.38 -26.48 28.17
C GLU A 103 -10.97 -27.24 29.45
N VAL A 104 -10.39 -26.55 30.45
CA VAL A 104 -10.11 -27.16 31.77
C VAL A 104 -11.36 -27.20 32.67
N THR A 105 -12.44 -26.54 32.27
CA THR A 105 -13.75 -26.60 32.95
C THR A 105 -14.75 -27.56 32.31
N ASP A 106 -14.36 -28.38 31.32
CA ASP A 106 -15.27 -29.39 30.75
C ASP A 106 -15.71 -30.46 31.79
N GLU A 107 -15.01 -30.59 32.92
CA GLU A 107 -15.47 -31.39 34.08
C GLU A 107 -16.49 -30.64 34.96
N VAL A 108 -16.63 -29.32 34.81
CA VAL A 108 -17.57 -28.45 35.54
C VAL A 108 -18.76 -28.03 34.66
N ILE A 109 -18.62 -28.09 33.33
CA ILE A 109 -19.70 -27.81 32.36
C ILE A 109 -20.81 -28.89 32.39
N ALA A 110 -20.56 -30.04 33.03
CA ALA A 110 -21.60 -31.04 33.32
C ALA A 110 -22.59 -30.60 34.41
N GLU A 111 -22.22 -29.65 35.28
CA GLU A 111 -23.13 -29.04 36.24
C GLU A 111 -23.64 -27.72 35.65
N LEU A 112 -24.76 -27.82 34.91
CA LEU A 112 -25.49 -26.66 34.43
C LEU A 112 -25.71 -25.72 35.63
N PRO A 113 -25.25 -24.44 35.58
CA PRO A 113 -25.37 -23.56 36.74
C PRO A 113 -26.85 -23.45 37.12
N GLU A 114 -27.24 -23.98 38.28
CA GLU A 114 -28.64 -23.93 38.74
C GLU A 114 -29.15 -22.49 38.83
N GLU A 115 -28.23 -21.53 38.99
CA GLU A 115 -28.46 -20.09 38.89
C GLU A 115 -28.95 -19.67 37.48
N LEU A 116 -28.40 -20.22 36.40
CA LEU A 116 -28.81 -19.92 35.02
C LEU A 116 -30.20 -20.48 34.71
N LEU A 117 -30.52 -21.68 35.21
CA LEU A 117 -31.87 -22.27 35.13
C LEU A 117 -32.88 -21.47 35.96
N LYS A 118 -32.56 -21.13 37.21
CA LYS A 118 -33.41 -20.27 38.06
C LYS A 118 -33.66 -18.90 37.45
N ASN A 119 -32.67 -18.32 36.77
CA ASN A 119 -32.80 -17.02 36.10
C ASN A 119 -33.64 -17.10 34.80
N ILE A 120 -33.78 -18.28 34.20
CA ILE A 120 -34.67 -18.52 33.05
C ILE A 120 -36.10 -18.75 33.56
N ASP A 121 -36.29 -19.59 34.57
CA ASP A 121 -37.60 -19.81 35.20
C ASP A 121 -38.16 -18.52 35.85
N GLN A 122 -37.30 -17.66 36.42
CA GLN A 122 -37.71 -16.33 36.93
C GLN A 122 -37.95 -15.29 35.82
N LYS A 123 -37.36 -15.45 34.63
CA LYS A 123 -37.62 -14.57 33.48
C LYS A 123 -38.89 -14.94 32.72
N ASP A 124 -39.28 -16.21 32.74
CA ASP A 124 -40.47 -16.68 32.06
C ASP A 124 -41.77 -16.31 32.80
N GLU A 125 -41.69 -16.03 34.11
CA GLU A 125 -42.83 -15.58 34.95
C GLU A 125 -43.11 -14.06 34.87
N GLY A 126 -42.25 -13.27 34.20
CA GLY A 126 -42.39 -11.81 34.16
C GLY A 126 -41.77 -11.17 32.91
N SER A 127 -42.60 -10.85 31.93
CA SER A 127 -42.29 -10.08 30.71
C SER A 127 -41.56 -10.81 29.57
N THR A 128 -42.22 -11.81 28.99
CA THR A 128 -41.94 -12.30 27.63
C THR A 128 -42.33 -11.25 26.58
N GLN A 129 -41.57 -10.16 26.47
CA GLN A 129 -41.56 -9.37 25.24
C GLN A 129 -40.84 -10.19 24.18
N TYR A 130 -41.62 -10.88 23.35
CA TYR A 130 -41.19 -11.62 22.18
C TYR A 130 -40.31 -10.74 21.28
N SER A 131 -39.00 -10.74 21.51
CA SER A 131 -38.05 -10.41 20.45
C SER A 131 -38.13 -11.57 19.47
N SER A 132 -39.05 -11.44 18.50
CA SER A 132 -39.27 -12.38 17.41
C SER A 132 -37.93 -12.95 16.96
N SER A 133 -37.72 -14.24 17.24
CA SER A 133 -36.67 -15.04 16.65
C SER A 133 -36.82 -14.92 15.14
N ARG A 134 -35.95 -14.12 14.51
CA ARG A 134 -35.94 -13.95 13.07
C ARG A 134 -35.41 -15.24 12.48
N HIS A 135 -36.31 -16.15 12.10
CA HIS A 135 -35.98 -17.21 11.17
C HIS A 135 -35.32 -16.57 9.94
N VAL A 136 -34.05 -16.90 9.69
CA VAL A 136 -33.37 -16.50 8.47
C VAL A 136 -33.97 -17.36 7.35
N THR A 137 -34.90 -16.79 6.59
CA THR A 137 -35.37 -17.40 5.35
C THR A 137 -34.28 -17.28 4.30
N PHE A 138 -33.79 -18.42 3.80
CA PHE A 138 -32.77 -18.50 2.75
C PHE A 138 -33.24 -17.90 1.42
N ASP A 139 -34.54 -17.60 1.26
CA ASP A 139 -35.08 -16.90 0.09
C ASP A 139 -34.68 -15.40 0.02
N LYS A 140 -34.06 -14.84 1.07
CA LYS A 140 -33.45 -13.49 1.04
C LYS A 140 -31.95 -13.51 0.69
N LEU A 141 -31.35 -14.67 0.44
CA LEU A 141 -29.95 -14.71 0.00
C LEU A 141 -29.77 -14.13 -1.41
N ASP A 142 -30.78 -14.18 -2.28
CA ASP A 142 -30.70 -13.57 -3.61
C ASP A 142 -30.49 -12.04 -3.55
N GLU A 143 -31.13 -11.35 -2.58
CA GLU A 143 -30.86 -9.93 -2.31
C GLU A 143 -29.48 -9.72 -1.66
N SER A 144 -28.97 -10.72 -0.92
CA SER A 144 -27.64 -10.67 -0.32
C SER A 144 -26.54 -10.77 -1.38
N ASP A 145 -26.74 -11.58 -2.42
CA ASP A 145 -25.78 -11.77 -3.51
C ASP A 145 -25.65 -10.50 -4.35
N GLU A 146 -26.75 -9.81 -4.67
CA GLU A 146 -26.70 -8.51 -5.36
C GLU A 146 -25.96 -7.44 -4.52
N ASN A 147 -26.18 -7.44 -3.20
CA ASN A 147 -25.52 -6.54 -2.29
C ASN A 147 -24.02 -6.88 -2.12
N GLU A 148 -23.65 -8.16 -2.06
CA GLU A 148 -22.26 -8.60 -2.00
C GLU A 148 -21.52 -8.26 -3.30
N GLU A 149 -22.15 -8.46 -4.45
CA GLU A 149 -21.61 -8.04 -5.74
C GLU A 149 -21.41 -6.53 -5.81
N ALA A 150 -22.39 -5.75 -5.36
CA ALA A 150 -22.30 -4.29 -5.31
C ALA A 150 -21.16 -3.84 -4.39
N LEU A 151 -20.99 -4.48 -3.22
CA LEU A 151 -19.88 -4.25 -2.31
C LEU A 151 -18.54 -4.62 -2.94
N ALA A 152 -18.44 -5.77 -3.61
CA ALA A 152 -17.23 -6.20 -4.31
C ALA A 152 -16.86 -5.23 -5.46
N LYS A 153 -17.85 -4.78 -6.25
CA LYS A 153 -17.68 -3.75 -7.29
C LYS A 153 -17.22 -2.42 -6.66
N ALA A 154 -17.79 -2.03 -5.52
CA ALA A 154 -17.37 -0.83 -4.79
C ALA A 154 -15.92 -0.94 -4.26
N ILE A 155 -15.51 -2.09 -3.73
CA ILE A 155 -14.14 -2.34 -3.28
C ILE A 155 -13.16 -2.30 -4.46
N LYS A 156 -13.50 -2.95 -5.59
CA LYS A 156 -12.69 -2.93 -6.82
C LYS A 156 -12.49 -1.51 -7.37
N THR A 157 -13.56 -0.70 -7.39
CA THR A 157 -13.45 0.70 -7.85
C THR A 157 -12.64 1.58 -6.89
N LYS A 158 -12.76 1.38 -5.56
CA LYS A 158 -11.91 2.06 -4.56
C LYS A 158 -10.43 1.75 -4.78
N LYS A 159 -10.06 0.48 -4.97
CA LYS A 159 -8.68 0.06 -5.29
C LYS A 159 -8.20 0.66 -6.62
N ARG A 160 -9.05 0.73 -7.65
CA ARG A 160 -8.71 1.41 -8.92
C ARG A 160 -8.44 2.90 -8.74
N LYS A 161 -9.18 3.58 -7.85
CA LYS A 161 -8.95 5.01 -7.55
C LYS A 161 -7.59 5.21 -6.86
N THR A 162 -7.21 4.38 -5.90
CA THR A 162 -5.89 4.48 -5.25
C THR A 162 -4.74 4.19 -6.21
N LEU A 163 -4.91 3.27 -7.17
CA LEU A 163 -3.92 3.04 -8.23
C LEU A 163 -3.69 4.26 -9.13
N LYS A 164 -4.70 5.12 -9.35
CA LYS A 164 -4.48 6.39 -10.09
C LYS A 164 -3.53 7.32 -9.34
N ASN A 165 -3.55 7.31 -8.01
CA ASN A 165 -2.62 8.10 -7.20
C ASN A 165 -1.20 7.57 -7.26
N LEU A 166 -1.01 6.27 -7.51
CA LEU A 166 0.31 5.66 -7.71
C LEU A 166 0.82 5.87 -9.15
N ARG A 167 -0.07 5.86 -10.15
CA ARG A 167 0.27 6.01 -11.57
C ARG A 167 0.54 7.45 -12.02
N LYS A 168 0.19 8.46 -11.21
CA LYS A 168 0.48 9.86 -11.57
C LYS A 168 1.98 10.12 -11.40
N ASP A 169 2.57 10.75 -12.40
CA ASP A 169 3.96 11.20 -12.46
C ASP A 169 4.13 12.63 -11.92
N SER A 170 3.02 13.35 -11.72
CA SER A 170 3.02 14.74 -11.29
C SER A 170 2.44 14.95 -9.89
N VAL A 171 3.16 15.72 -9.08
CA VAL A 171 2.77 16.08 -7.72
C VAL A 171 2.83 17.60 -7.56
N LYS A 172 1.71 18.21 -7.15
CA LYS A 172 1.65 19.64 -6.81
C LYS A 172 2.09 19.84 -5.36
N ARG A 173 3.07 20.71 -5.14
CA ARG A 173 3.58 21.12 -3.81
C ARG A 173 3.43 22.64 -3.70
N GLY A 174 2.31 23.09 -3.13
CA GLY A 174 1.99 24.52 -3.04
C GLY A 174 1.85 25.18 -4.42
N LYS A 175 2.68 26.20 -4.69
CA LYS A 175 2.74 26.91 -5.98
C LYS A 175 3.37 26.06 -7.10
N PHE A 176 4.20 25.08 -6.75
CA PHE A 176 5.00 24.32 -7.71
C PHE A 176 4.35 22.99 -8.10
N ARG A 177 4.64 22.52 -9.33
CA ARG A 177 4.31 21.17 -9.82
C ARG A 177 5.61 20.48 -10.21
N VAL A 178 5.88 19.33 -9.60
CA VAL A 178 7.03 18.48 -9.91
C VAL A 178 6.56 17.32 -10.77
N GLN A 179 7.30 16.99 -11.83
CA GLN A 179 7.05 15.87 -12.74
C GLN A 179 8.29 15.00 -12.85
N LEU A 180 8.12 13.69 -12.98
CA LEU A 180 9.21 12.73 -13.24
C LEU A 180 9.33 12.48 -14.75
N LEU A 181 10.56 12.48 -15.27
CA LEU A 181 10.83 12.11 -16.67
C LEU A 181 10.64 10.60 -16.87
N SER A 182 10.00 10.20 -17.98
CA SER A 182 9.80 8.78 -18.30
C SER A 182 11.12 8.06 -18.56
N THR A 183 11.15 6.75 -18.32
CA THR A 183 12.32 5.90 -18.60
C THR A 183 12.69 5.93 -20.09
N THR A 184 13.98 6.05 -20.38
CA THR A 184 14.51 6.19 -21.75
C THR A 184 14.18 4.99 -22.65
N GLN A 185 14.10 3.78 -22.08
CA GLN A 185 13.74 2.56 -22.82
C GLN A 185 12.32 2.62 -23.38
N ASP A 186 11.33 3.03 -22.57
CA ASP A 186 9.93 3.11 -22.99
C ASP A 186 9.75 4.17 -24.10
N SER A 187 10.38 5.34 -23.94
CA SER A 187 10.32 6.41 -24.94
C SER A 187 11.05 6.09 -26.25
N LYS A 188 12.07 5.22 -26.22
CA LYS A 188 12.86 4.84 -27.41
C LYS A 188 12.26 3.66 -28.15
N THR A 189 11.72 2.68 -27.43
CA THR A 189 11.21 1.43 -28.00
C THR A 189 9.76 1.54 -28.46
N LEU A 190 8.95 2.39 -27.81
CA LEU A 190 7.55 2.58 -28.17
C LEU A 190 7.31 3.95 -28.81
N PRO A 191 6.49 4.02 -29.89
CA PRO A 191 6.04 5.29 -30.41
C PRO A 191 5.12 5.99 -29.39
N PRO A 192 5.02 7.34 -29.46
CA PRO A 192 4.11 8.08 -28.60
C PRO A 192 2.66 7.64 -28.81
N LYS A 193 1.86 7.73 -27.75
CA LYS A 193 0.44 7.34 -27.80
C LYS A 193 -0.34 8.26 -28.71
N LYS A 194 -1.31 7.69 -29.44
CA LYS A 194 -2.24 8.48 -30.27
C LYS A 194 -2.97 9.53 -29.43
N GLU A 195 -3.03 10.76 -29.94
CA GLU A 195 -3.80 11.81 -29.31
C GLU A 195 -5.30 11.60 -29.52
N SER A 196 -6.06 11.59 -28.43
CA SER A 196 -7.49 11.34 -28.49
C SER A 196 -8.26 12.42 -29.25
N SER A 197 -7.76 13.66 -29.26
CA SER A 197 -8.42 14.79 -29.94
C SER A 197 -8.48 14.57 -31.45
N ILE A 198 -7.34 14.27 -32.07
CA ILE A 198 -7.23 14.04 -33.52
C ILE A 198 -8.02 12.80 -33.94
N ILE A 199 -7.83 11.67 -33.25
CA ILE A 199 -8.51 10.43 -33.62
C ILE A 199 -10.03 10.52 -33.44
N ARG A 200 -10.52 11.23 -32.41
CA ARG A 200 -11.97 11.43 -32.22
C ARG A 200 -12.57 12.32 -33.29
N SER A 201 -11.86 13.34 -33.77
CA SER A 201 -12.34 14.17 -34.89
C SER A 201 -12.48 13.34 -36.16
N LYS A 202 -11.48 12.50 -36.47
CA LYS A 202 -11.53 11.55 -37.59
C LYS A 202 -12.69 10.56 -37.44
N ASP A 203 -12.81 9.96 -36.26
CA ASP A 203 -13.85 8.98 -35.94
C ASP A 203 -15.26 9.58 -36.04
N ARG A 204 -15.49 10.73 -35.40
CA ARG A 204 -16.77 11.47 -35.46
C ARG A 204 -17.17 11.88 -36.86
N TRP A 205 -16.19 12.24 -37.71
CA TRP A 205 -16.46 12.59 -39.11
C TRP A 205 -16.91 11.39 -39.95
N LEU A 206 -16.23 10.24 -39.76
CA LEU A 206 -16.53 9.00 -40.47
C LEU A 206 -17.81 8.32 -39.98
N ASN A 207 -18.16 8.52 -38.71
CA ASN A 207 -19.33 7.99 -38.02
C ASN A 207 -20.35 9.11 -37.71
N ARG A 208 -20.43 10.11 -38.58
CA ARG A 208 -21.41 11.19 -38.43
C ARG A 208 -22.82 10.65 -38.67
N LYS A 209 -23.80 11.16 -37.92
CA LYS A 209 -25.22 10.75 -38.03
C LYS A 209 -25.82 10.93 -39.43
N ALA A 210 -25.29 11.86 -40.22
CA ALA A 210 -25.76 12.12 -41.59
C ALA A 210 -25.40 11.00 -42.58
N LEU A 211 -24.44 10.15 -42.23
CA LEU A 211 -24.21 8.91 -42.95
C LEU A 211 -25.10 7.87 -42.28
N ASN A 212 -26.06 7.30 -43.01
CA ASN A 212 -26.92 6.21 -42.55
C ASN A 212 -26.13 4.90 -42.44
N LYS A 213 -25.05 4.93 -41.64
CA LYS A 213 -24.34 3.74 -41.19
C LYS A 213 -25.19 3.14 -40.06
N GLY A 214 -25.43 1.84 -40.17
CA GLY A 214 -26.39 1.09 -39.34
C GLY A 214 -26.18 1.20 -37.84
#